data_AF-A0A0R3MNI0-F1
#
_entry.id   AF-A0A0R3MNI0-F1
#
_cell.length_a   1.000
_cell.length_b   1.000
_cell.length_c   1.000
_cell.angle_alpha   90.00
_cell.angle_beta   90.00
_cell.angle_gamma   90.00
#
_symmetry.space_group_name_H-M   'P 1'
#
loop_
_entity.id
_entity.type
_entity.pdbx_description
1 polymer ?
#
loop_
_entity_poly.entity_id
_entity_poly.type
_entity_poly.pdbx_seq_one_letter_code
_entity_poly.pdbx_strand_id
1 'polypeptide(L)' 'MTDIVKVQRPLVTNDPNQLALVYAKNCRNMVQQPLDFATQKATGTDVKAFFEAEFRRSSGQWFIGKRVVNRKWRPI' A
#
# COMPACT_ATOMS: atom_id res chain seq x y z
N MET A 1 0.64 -15.82 4.19
CA MET A 1 0.70 -15.07 5.46
C MET A 1 0.32 -13.65 5.13
N THR A 2 -0.78 -13.19 5.71
CA THR A 2 -1.35 -11.87 5.41
C THR A 2 -0.84 -10.87 6.43
N ASP A 3 -0.24 -9.79 5.96
CA ASP A 3 0.25 -8.68 6.78
C ASP A 3 -0.61 -7.43 6.55
N ILE A 4 -0.63 -6.53 7.53
CA ILE A 4 -1.22 -5.21 7.32
C ILE A 4 -0.16 -4.30 6.71
N VAL A 5 -0.46 -3.77 5.55
CA VAL A 5 0.38 -2.80 4.84
C VAL A 5 -0.31 -1.45 4.76
N LYS A 6 0.48 -0.40 4.70
CA LYS A 6 0.00 0.93 4.32
C LYS A 6 0.31 1.15 2.86
N VAL A 7 -0.71 1.50 2.12
CA VAL A 7 -0.62 1.92 0.73
C VAL A 7 -0.71 3.44 0.71
N GLN A 8 0.29 4.08 0.11
CA GLN A 8 0.31 5.51 -0.11
C GLN A 8 0.35 5.78 -1.60
N ARG A 9 -0.70 6.45 -2.10
CA ARG A 9 -0.72 6.94 -3.47
C ARG A 9 0.18 8.17 -3.60
N PRO A 10 0.79 8.38 -4.77
CA PRO A 10 1.40 9.67 -5.08
C PRO A 10 0.34 10.77 -5.00
N LEU A 11 0.63 11.86 -4.28
CA LEU A 11 -0.30 12.99 -4.06
C LEU A 11 -0.52 13.79 -5.35
N VAL A 12 0.59 14.14 -6.00
CA VAL A 12 0.71 14.69 -7.35
C VAL A 12 2.17 14.42 -7.69
N THR A 13 2.45 13.72 -8.78
CA THR A 13 3.83 13.42 -9.17
C THR A 13 3.98 13.56 -10.67
N ASN A 14 5.07 14.21 -11.10
CA ASN A 14 5.65 14.03 -12.43
C ASN A 14 6.13 12.58 -12.69
N ASP A 15 5.74 11.61 -11.85
CA ASP A 15 6.01 10.20 -12.07
C ASP A 15 5.06 9.68 -13.15
N PRO A 16 5.57 9.36 -14.35
CA PRO A 16 4.74 8.87 -15.44
C PRO A 16 4.05 7.53 -15.10
N ASN A 17 4.55 6.80 -14.10
CA ASN A 17 4.06 5.47 -13.74
C ASN A 17 3.11 5.48 -12.53
N GLN A 18 3.01 6.61 -11.81
CA GLN A 18 2.14 6.79 -10.63
C GLN A 18 2.22 5.63 -9.62
N LEU A 19 3.44 5.12 -9.35
CA LEU A 19 3.61 3.96 -8.49
C LEU A 19 3.26 4.29 -7.05
N ALA A 20 2.51 3.41 -6.39
CA ALA A 20 2.19 3.57 -4.97
C ALA A 20 3.32 3.01 -4.10
N LEU A 21 3.49 3.64 -2.94
CA LEU A 21 4.41 3.17 -1.90
C LEU A 21 3.64 2.24 -0.96
N VAL A 22 4.11 0.99 -0.85
CA VAL A 22 3.56 -0.02 0.04
C VAL A 22 4.53 -0.26 1.18
N TYR A 23 4.10 0.10 2.39
CA TYR A 23 4.87 -0.03 3.62
C TYR A 23 4.37 -1.20 4.44
N ALA A 24 5.25 -2.15 4.76
CA ALA A 24 4.97 -3.29 5.63
C ALA A 24 5.84 -3.25 6.89
N LYS A 25 5.47 -4.05 7.91
CA LYS A 25 6.23 -4.27 9.15
C LYS A 25 6.67 -2.97 9.84
N ASN A 26 5.72 -2.13 10.26
CA ASN A 26 6.00 -0.81 10.86
C ASN A 26 6.88 0.08 9.96
N CYS A 27 6.62 0.04 8.65
CA CYS A 27 7.22 0.96 7.66
C CYS A 27 8.71 0.77 7.41
N ARG A 28 9.25 -0.40 7.78
CA ARG A 28 10.63 -0.78 7.48
C ARG A 28 10.78 -1.33 6.07
N ASN A 29 9.76 -1.99 5.55
CA ASN A 29 9.80 -2.60 4.23
C ASN A 29 8.94 -1.78 3.27
N MET A 30 9.58 -1.03 2.38
CA MET A 30 8.93 -0.23 1.36
C MET A 30 9.09 -0.91 -0.01
N VAL A 31 7.98 -1.12 -0.70
CA VAL A 31 7.95 -1.57 -2.10
C VAL A 31 7.19 -0.54 -2.92
N GLN A 32 7.72 -0.20 -4.10
CA GLN A 32 7.00 0.61 -5.08
C GLN A 32 6.34 -0.32 -6.08
N GLN A 33 5.03 -0.19 -6.27
CA GLN A 33 4.30 -1.03 -7.22
C GLN A 33 3.07 -0.31 -7.79
N PRO A 34 2.61 -0.69 -8.99
CA PRO A 34 1.32 -0.26 -9.46
C PRO A 34 0.22 -0.80 -8.53
N LEU A 35 -0.85 -0.03 -8.39
CA LEU A 35 -2.07 -0.49 -7.73
C LEU A 35 -3.05 -0.96 -8.80
N ASP A 36 -3.70 -2.08 -8.53
CA ASP A 36 -4.84 -2.50 -9.34
C ASP A 36 -6.03 -1.55 -9.13
N PHE A 37 -6.96 -1.58 -10.09
CA PHE A 37 -8.13 -0.70 -10.07
C PHE A 37 -8.96 -0.87 -8.80
N ALA A 38 -9.07 -2.10 -8.28
CA ALA A 38 -9.79 -2.40 -7.06
C ALA A 38 -9.17 -1.71 -5.83
N THR A 39 -7.85 -1.78 -5.65
CA THR A 39 -7.15 -1.09 -4.55
C THR A 39 -7.24 0.42 -4.69
N GLN A 40 -7.11 0.96 -5.91
CA GLN A 40 -7.26 2.40 -6.14
C GLN A 40 -8.66 2.88 -5.75
N LYS A 41 -9.72 2.14 -6.15
CA LYS A 41 -11.10 2.43 -5.79
C LYS A 41 -11.34 2.31 -4.28
N ALA A 42 -10.80 1.26 -3.66
CA ALA A 42 -10.92 1.04 -2.21
C ALA A 42 -10.19 2.11 -1.40
N THR A 43 -9.09 2.67 -1.92
CA THR A 43 -8.36 3.81 -1.34
C THR A 43 -9.20 5.09 -1.35
N GLY A 44 -10.02 5.28 -2.38
CA GLY A 44 -10.90 6.46 -2.50
C GLY A 44 -10.11 7.76 -2.53
N THR A 45 -10.54 8.73 -1.72
CA THR A 45 -9.87 10.03 -1.52
C THR A 45 -8.72 9.97 -0.52
N ASP A 46 -8.60 8.88 0.25
CA ASP A 46 -7.56 8.75 1.26
C ASP A 46 -6.24 8.39 0.61
N VAL A 47 -5.38 9.38 0.40
CA VAL A 47 -4.06 9.18 -0.24
C VAL A 47 -3.17 8.20 0.54
N LYS A 48 -3.52 7.90 1.80
CA LYS A 48 -2.88 6.93 2.67
C LYS A 48 -3.95 6.03 3.28
N ALA A 49 -3.95 4.75 2.94
CA ALA A 49 -4.90 3.78 3.48
C ALA A 49 -4.20 2.47 3.88
N PHE A 50 -4.86 1.68 4.73
CA PHE A 50 -4.33 0.39 5.19
C PHE A 50 -5.08 -0.76 4.56
N PHE A 51 -4.34 -1.82 4.28
CA PHE A 51 -4.87 -3.01 3.66
C PHE A 51 -4.26 -4.27 4.27
N GLU A 52 -5.04 -5.33 4.30
CA GLU A 52 -4.52 -6.69 4.35
C GLU A 52 -3.86 -6.99 3.01
N ALA A 53 -2.61 -7.46 3.04
CA ALA A 53 -1.87 -7.81 1.85
C ALA A 53 -0.96 -9.01 2.08
N GLU A 54 -0.64 -9.70 0.99
CA GLU A 54 0.28 -10.85 1.03
C GLU A 54 1.52 -10.56 0.19
N PHE A 55 2.70 -10.76 0.76
CA PHE A 55 3.93 -10.58 0.02
C PHE A 55 4.20 -11.79 -0.89
N ARG A 56 4.16 -11.56 -2.20
CA ARG A 56 4.53 -12.58 -3.20
C ARG A 56 6.02 -12.50 -3.48
N ARG A 57 6.78 -13.44 -2.92
CA ARG A 57 8.25 -13.52 -3.11
C ARG A 57 8.67 -13.67 -4.57
N SER A 58 7.84 -14.32 -5.40
CA SER A 58 8.12 -14.53 -6.82
C SER A 58 8.14 -13.24 -7.64
N SER A 59 7.34 -12.24 -7.27
CA SER A 59 7.31 -10.93 -7.94
C SER A 59 7.92 -9.80 -7.13
N GLY A 60 8.25 -10.04 -5.85
CA GLY A 60 8.71 -8.99 -4.93
C GLY A 60 7.64 -7.95 -4.61
N GLN A 61 6.36 -8.26 -4.83
CA GLN A 61 5.24 -7.33 -4.70
C GLN A 61 4.23 -7.79 -3.65
N TRP A 62 3.47 -6.82 -3.15
CA TRP A 62 2.34 -7.05 -2.26
C TRP A 62 1.06 -7.26 -3.08
N PHE A 63 0.40 -8.38 -2.84
CA PHE A 63 -0.96 -8.59 -3.31
C PHE A 63 -1.92 -7.93 -2.32
N ILE A 64 -2.46 -6.77 -2.69
CA ILE A 64 -3.28 -5.94 -1.82
C ILE A 64 -4.73 -6.44 -1.90
N GLY A 65 -5.31 -6.75 -0.74
CA GLY A 65 -6.67 -7.26 -0.61
C GLY A 65 -7.59 -6.24 0.05
N LYS A 66 -8.09 -6.62 1.23
CA LYS A 66 -9.16 -5.88 1.91
C LYS A 66 -8.63 -4.63 2.61
N ARG A 67 -9.33 -3.51 2.45
CA ARG A 67 -9.08 -2.28 3.22
C ARG A 67 -9.41 -2.50 4.70
N VAL A 68 -8.54 -2.03 5.58
CA VAL A 68 -8.72 -2.11 7.04
C VAL A 68 -8.75 -0.71 7.68
N VAL A 69 -9.46 -0.62 8.82
CA VAL A 69 -9.59 0.63 9.57
C VAL A 69 -8.23 1.03 10.16
N ASN A 70 -7.93 2.33 10.05
CA ASN A 70 -6.68 2.97 10.43
C ASN A 70 -6.15 2.47 11.79
N ARG A 71 -5.04 1.72 11.78
CA ARG A 71 -4.30 1.43 13.00
C ARG A 71 -3.44 2.64 13.32
N LYS A 72 -3.65 3.24 14.49
CA LYS A 72 -2.85 4.37 15.00
C LYS A 72 -1.35 4.05 14.79
N TRP A 73 -0.72 4.84 13.94
CA TRP A 73 0.73 4.88 13.83
C TRP A 73 1.31 5.18 15.22
N ARG A 74 2.24 4.35 15.71
CA ARG A 74 3.25 4.89 16.63
C ARG A 74 4.33 5.51 15.73
N PRO A 75 4.52 6.84 15.76
CA PRO A 75 5.73 7.42 15.19
C PRO A 75 6.93 6.82 15.93
N ILE A 76 7.96 6.43 15.18
CA ILE A 76 9.30 6.18 15.72
C ILE A 76 10.04 7.51 15.58
#